data_AF-A0A6A4GYF6-F1
#
_entry.id   AF-A0A6A4GYF6-F1
#
_cell.length_a   1.000
_cell.length_b   1.000
_cell.length_c   1.000
_cell.angle_alpha   90.00
_cell.angle_beta   90.00
_cell.angle_gamma   90.00
#
_symmetry.space_group_name_H-M   'P 1'
#
loop_
_entity.id
_entity.type
_entity.pdbx_description
1 polymer ?
#
loop_
_entity_poly.entity_id
_entity_poly.type
_entity_poly.pdbx_seq_one_letter_code
_entity_poly.pdbx_strand_id
1 'polypeptide(L)'
;MPRSTRRMVASLLPTSLSVFVDTVVRVLAHTQIRKTGLSQKKAHLMEMQVNGGSIPDRVEFAHGLFNMPVKVSSVFEQDECVDVIAVTKAHGFEGVTHRWGTKKLQRKTHKGLRKVACIGASFEGHVLGSPCWSKYISSLSFLPFQTYH
;
A
#
# COMPACT_ATOMS: atom_id res chain seq x y z
N MET A 1 -6.60 6.55 -75.45
CA MET A 1 -5.56 6.00 -74.52
C MET A 1 -5.05 7.15 -73.68
N PRO A 2 -4.90 7.02 -72.35
CA PRO A 2 -4.17 5.97 -71.60
C PRO A 2 -5.13 5.01 -70.85
N ARG A 3 -4.97 3.68 -70.98
CA ARG A 3 -4.13 2.72 -70.22
C ARG A 3 -4.52 2.51 -68.75
N SER A 4 -5.43 1.56 -68.57
CA SER A 4 -5.59 0.58 -67.49
C SER A 4 -4.74 0.75 -66.21
N THR A 5 -5.42 1.01 -65.10
CA THR A 5 -5.02 0.51 -63.78
C THR A 5 -5.98 -0.62 -63.40
N ARG A 6 -5.50 -1.85 -63.61
CA ARG A 6 -6.09 -3.10 -63.14
C ARG A 6 -5.38 -3.46 -61.83
N ARG A 7 -6.14 -4.00 -60.86
CA ARG A 7 -5.69 -4.67 -59.61
C ARG A 7 -5.25 -3.68 -58.51
N MET A 8 -5.61 -3.82 -57.24
CA MET A 8 -5.77 -5.06 -56.48
C MET A 8 -6.96 -5.03 -55.53
N VAL A 9 -7.56 -6.21 -55.41
CA VAL A 9 -8.41 -6.69 -54.32
C VAL A 9 -7.87 -6.19 -52.98
N ALA A 10 -8.64 -5.35 -52.28
CA ALA A 10 -8.39 -5.03 -50.88
C ALA A 10 -8.89 -6.18 -49.99
N SER A 11 -8.28 -7.35 -50.18
CA SER A 11 -8.19 -8.37 -49.14
C SER A 11 -6.81 -8.18 -48.54
N LEU A 12 -6.75 -7.75 -47.27
CA LEU A 12 -5.78 -8.16 -46.26
C LEU A 12 -6.03 -7.29 -45.02
N LEU A 13 -6.51 -7.98 -44.00
CA LEU A 13 -6.79 -7.56 -42.63
C LEU A 13 -5.67 -6.68 -42.03
N PRO A 14 -6.03 -5.82 -41.07
CA PRO A 14 -5.32 -5.81 -39.81
C PRO A 14 -6.31 -6.11 -38.68
N THR A 15 -6.80 -7.35 -38.61
CA THR A 15 -7.19 -7.98 -37.33
C THR A 15 -5.91 -8.42 -36.62
N SER A 16 -5.01 -7.48 -36.40
CA SER A 16 -4.13 -7.53 -35.25
C SER A 16 -4.62 -6.38 -34.40
N LEU A 17 -5.68 -6.66 -33.64
CA LEU A 17 -5.90 -6.06 -32.34
C LEU A 17 -4.51 -5.80 -31.78
N SER A 18 -4.18 -4.52 -31.59
CA SER A 18 -3.03 -4.11 -30.82
C SER A 18 -2.95 -5.04 -29.60
N VAL A 19 -2.03 -6.00 -29.64
CA VAL A 19 -1.67 -6.79 -28.47
C VAL A 19 -0.91 -5.81 -27.60
N PHE A 20 -1.67 -4.94 -26.93
CA PHE A 20 -1.23 -4.33 -25.70
C PHE A 20 -1.14 -5.52 -24.75
N VAL A 21 0.07 -6.02 -24.54
CA VAL A 21 0.35 -7.11 -23.63
C VAL A 21 0.21 -6.54 -22.21
N ASP A 22 -1.03 -6.27 -21.80
CA ASP A 22 -1.30 -6.05 -20.39
C ASP A 22 -1.24 -7.43 -19.72
N THR A 23 -0.17 -7.64 -18.96
CA THR A 23 0.08 -8.89 -18.25
C THR A 23 -0.95 -9.14 -17.13
N VAL A 24 -1.61 -8.09 -16.65
CA VAL A 24 -2.51 -8.12 -15.49
C VAL A 24 -3.73 -7.21 -15.71
N VAL A 25 -4.93 -7.76 -15.50
CA VAL A 25 -6.20 -7.02 -15.54
C VAL A 25 -6.66 -6.70 -14.13
N ARG A 26 -7.04 -5.43 -13.88
CA ARG A 26 -7.55 -4.93 -12.60
C ARG A 26 -8.91 -4.27 -12.78
N VAL A 27 -9.83 -4.57 -11.88
CA VAL A 27 -11.19 -4.02 -11.85
C VAL A 27 -11.30 -2.99 -10.74
N LEU A 28 -11.87 -1.83 -11.05
CA LEU A 28 -12.16 -0.79 -10.06
C LEU A 28 -13.49 -1.08 -9.37
N ALA A 29 -13.42 -1.43 -8.10
CA ALA A 29 -14.58 -1.68 -7.25
C ALA A 29 -14.77 -0.54 -6.24
N HIS A 30 -16.02 -0.28 -5.86
CA HIS A 30 -16.35 0.69 -4.82
C HIS A 30 -17.30 0.11 -3.77
N THR A 31 -17.09 0.48 -2.52
CA THR A 31 -17.97 0.06 -1.41
C THR A 31 -19.21 0.97 -1.29
N GLN A 32 -20.34 0.40 -0.88
CA GLN A 32 -21.59 1.14 -0.66
C GLN A 32 -21.71 1.67 0.78
N ILE A 33 -20.94 2.72 1.11
CA ILE A 33 -20.87 3.26 2.48
C ILE A 33 -22.18 3.90 2.94
N ARG A 34 -23.00 4.44 2.04
CA ARG A 34 -24.29 5.06 2.42
C ARG A 34 -25.28 4.08 3.07
N LYS A 35 -25.08 2.78 2.88
CA LYS A 35 -25.87 1.73 3.53
C LYS A 35 -25.42 1.47 4.96
N THR A 36 -24.25 1.98 5.37
CA THR A 36 -23.75 1.87 6.73
C THR A 36 -24.15 3.12 7.52
N GLY A 37 -24.24 2.99 8.85
CA GLY A 37 -24.57 4.11 9.75
C GLY A 37 -23.43 5.12 9.96
N LEU A 38 -22.43 5.16 9.07
CA LEU A 38 -21.27 6.04 9.19
C LEU A 38 -21.57 7.43 8.59
N SER A 39 -20.96 8.46 9.17
CA SER A 39 -21.09 9.85 8.68
C SER A 39 -20.42 10.06 7.31
N GLN A 40 -19.45 9.21 6.94
CA GLN A 40 -18.71 9.32 5.70
C GLN A 40 -19.57 9.01 4.47
N LYS A 41 -19.68 9.98 3.55
CA LYS A 41 -20.46 9.84 2.30
C LYS A 41 -19.62 9.42 1.08
N LYS A 42 -18.29 9.57 1.14
CA LYS A 42 -17.36 9.27 0.05
C LYS A 42 -17.02 7.78 0.04
N ALA A 43 -17.33 7.09 -1.06
CA ALA A 43 -17.02 5.68 -1.24
C ALA A 43 -15.51 5.41 -1.30
N HIS A 44 -15.08 4.28 -0.74
CA HIS A 44 -13.73 3.76 -0.91
C HIS A 44 -13.65 3.03 -2.26
N LEU A 45 -12.67 3.41 -3.07
CA LEU A 45 -12.33 2.77 -4.34
C LEU A 45 -11.13 1.86 -4.10
N MET A 46 -11.20 0.64 -4.65
CA MET A 46 -10.13 -0.35 -4.57
C MET A 46 -9.98 -1.03 -5.93
N GLU A 47 -8.74 -1.32 -6.30
CA GLU A 47 -8.43 -2.14 -7.46
C GLU A 47 -8.38 -3.61 -7.04
N MET A 48 -9.16 -4.46 -7.71
CA MET A 48 -9.15 -5.89 -7.52
C MET A 48 -8.56 -6.55 -8.76
N GLN A 49 -7.48 -7.31 -8.59
CA GLN A 49 -6.90 -8.08 -9.69
C GLN A 49 -7.77 -9.30 -9.99
N VAL A 50 -8.08 -9.52 -11.27
CA VAL A 50 -8.81 -10.72 -11.71
C VAL A 50 -7.79 -11.80 -12.03
N ASN A 51 -7.88 -12.91 -11.31
CA ASN A 51 -7.00 -14.07 -11.48
C ASN A 51 -7.69 -15.18 -12.28
N GLY A 52 -6.90 -16.04 -12.93
CA GLY A 52 -7.38 -17.17 -13.73
C GLY A 52 -7.63 -16.86 -15.22
N GLY A 53 -7.85 -17.90 -16.03
CA GLY A 53 -8.20 -17.79 -17.45
C GLY A 53 -7.17 -17.13 -18.37
N SER A 54 -7.54 -16.95 -19.63
CA SER A 54 -6.78 -16.18 -20.62
C SER A 54 -7.14 -14.68 -20.55
N ILE A 55 -6.29 -13.81 -21.08
CA ILE A 55 -6.50 -12.34 -21.05
C ILE A 55 -7.88 -11.92 -21.61
N PRO A 56 -8.35 -12.43 -22.78
CA PRO A 56 -9.66 -12.03 -23.29
C PRO A 56 -10.81 -12.43 -22.34
N ASP A 57 -10.73 -13.61 -21.72
CA ASP A 57 -11.76 -14.10 -20.80
C ASP A 57 -11.86 -13.22 -19.55
N ARG A 58 -10.72 -12.73 -19.04
CA ARG A 58 -10.69 -11.80 -17.89
C ARG A 58 -11.38 -10.48 -18.21
N VAL A 59 -11.18 -9.96 -19.41
CA VAL A 59 -11.78 -8.72 -19.88
C VAL A 59 -13.29 -8.90 -20.04
N GLU A 60 -13.72 -9.98 -20.68
CA GLU A 60 -15.15 -10.28 -20.85
C GLU A 60 -15.86 -10.50 -19.51
N PHE A 61 -15.22 -11.21 -18.58
CA PHE A 61 -15.72 -11.37 -17.20
C PHE A 61 -15.83 -10.02 -16.47
N ALA A 62 -14.81 -9.17 -16.56
CA ALA A 62 -14.85 -7.83 -15.98
C ALA A 62 -15.96 -6.97 -16.60
N HIS A 63 -16.19 -7.07 -17.91
CA HIS A 63 -17.28 -6.39 -18.59
C HIS A 63 -18.66 -6.85 -18.12
N GLY A 64 -18.83 -8.16 -17.89
CA GLY A 64 -20.07 -8.74 -17.38
C GLY A 64 -20.43 -8.26 -15.97
N LEU A 65 -19.45 -7.91 -15.14
CA LEU A 65 -19.64 -7.46 -13.76
C LEU A 65 -20.04 -5.98 -13.62
N PHE A 66 -20.05 -5.20 -14.70
CA PHE A 66 -20.42 -3.79 -14.62
C PHE A 66 -21.89 -3.62 -14.18
N ASN A 67 -22.12 -2.63 -13.32
CA ASN A 67 -23.43 -2.26 -12.75
C ASN A 67 -24.07 -3.27 -11.78
N MET A 68 -23.49 -4.46 -11.60
CA MET A 68 -23.99 -5.44 -10.64
C MET A 68 -23.27 -5.33 -9.30
N PRO A 69 -23.98 -5.40 -8.16
CA PRO A 69 -23.34 -5.48 -6.85
C PRO A 69 -22.76 -6.88 -6.61
N VAL A 70 -21.44 -6.96 -6.43
CA VAL A 70 -20.76 -8.20 -6.04
C VAL A 70 -20.92 -8.42 -4.54
N LYS A 71 -21.35 -9.62 -4.13
CA LYS A 71 -21.47 -10.01 -2.71
C LYS A 71 -20.17 -10.67 -2.25
N VAL A 72 -19.85 -10.54 -0.96
CA VAL A 72 -18.66 -11.17 -0.37
C VAL A 72 -18.71 -12.70 -0.49
N SER A 73 -19.91 -13.29 -0.40
CA SER A 73 -20.13 -14.73 -0.51
C SER A 73 -19.90 -15.32 -1.90
N SER A 74 -19.76 -14.50 -2.94
CA SER A 74 -19.40 -14.98 -4.29
C SER A 74 -17.91 -14.91 -4.56
N VAL A 75 -17.14 -14.28 -3.67
CA VAL A 75 -15.69 -14.08 -3.81
C VAL A 75 -14.92 -15.01 -2.87
N PHE A 76 -15.41 -15.19 -1.64
CA PHE A 76 -14.78 -16.02 -0.63
C PHE A 76 -15.65 -17.22 -0.29
N GLU A 77 -15.00 -18.37 -0.10
CA GLU A 77 -15.65 -19.59 0.40
C GLU A 77 -15.61 -19.63 1.94
N GLN A 78 -16.46 -20.49 2.53
CA GLN A 78 -16.44 -20.68 3.97
C GLN A 78 -15.17 -21.45 4.39
N ASP A 79 -14.54 -21.03 5.48
CA ASP A 79 -13.31 -21.62 6.04
C ASP A 79 -12.03 -21.43 5.19
N GLU A 80 -12.02 -20.48 4.25
CA GLU A 80 -10.82 -20.07 3.53
C GLU A 80 -9.91 -19.16 4.39
N CYS A 81 -8.58 -19.35 4.28
CA CYS A 81 -7.60 -18.47 4.92
C CYS A 81 -7.52 -17.12 4.16
N VAL A 82 -8.07 -16.05 4.74
CA VAL A 82 -8.08 -14.71 4.14
C VAL A 82 -7.14 -13.76 4.87
N ASP A 83 -6.39 -12.96 4.10
CA ASP A 83 -5.55 -11.89 4.62
C ASP A 83 -6.35 -10.59 4.89
N VAL A 84 -6.13 -9.97 6.05
CA VAL A 84 -6.77 -8.71 6.44
C VAL A 84 -5.75 -7.57 6.42
N ILE A 85 -5.93 -6.64 5.48
CA ILE A 85 -5.11 -5.43 5.37
C ILE A 85 -5.88 -4.25 5.96
N ALA A 86 -5.33 -3.66 7.02
CA ALA A 86 -5.94 -2.51 7.70
C ALA A 86 -4.88 -1.58 8.30
N VAL A 87 -5.24 -0.31 8.46
CA VAL A 87 -4.44 0.64 9.23
C VAL A 87 -4.72 0.43 10.72
N THR A 88 -3.67 0.21 11.51
CA THR A 88 -3.78 0.06 12.96
C THR A 88 -4.18 1.36 13.64
N LYS A 89 -4.77 1.28 14.83
CA LYS A 89 -5.07 2.47 15.64
C LYS A 89 -3.78 3.25 15.94
N ALA A 90 -3.79 4.54 15.65
CA ALA A 90 -2.65 5.40 15.91
C ALA A 90 -2.66 5.88 17.38
N HIS A 91 -1.52 5.76 18.06
CA HIS A 91 -1.32 6.20 19.45
C HIS A 91 -0.53 7.52 19.58
N GLY A 92 -0.29 8.22 18.46
CA GLY A 92 0.41 9.53 18.47
C GLY A 92 1.92 9.44 18.74
N PHE A 93 2.46 10.38 19.50
CA PHE A 93 3.87 10.42 19.88
C PHE A 93 4.11 9.60 21.15
N GLU A 94 4.66 8.40 20.97
CA GLU A 94 4.93 7.46 22.05
C GLU A 94 6.41 7.40 22.41
N GLY A 95 6.69 7.30 23.70
CA GLY A 95 8.04 7.11 24.22
C GLY A 95 8.58 5.71 23.90
N VAL A 96 9.91 5.56 23.94
CA VAL A 96 10.60 4.32 23.57
C VAL A 96 10.11 3.09 24.34
N THR A 97 9.81 3.23 25.63
CA THR A 97 9.32 2.14 26.47
C THR A 97 7.99 1.57 26.00
N HIS A 98 7.04 2.43 25.60
CA HIS A 98 5.72 1.97 25.15
C HIS A 98 5.77 1.51 23.69
N ARG A 99 6.56 2.17 22.84
CA ARG A 99 6.68 1.85 21.41
C ARG A 99 7.44 0.54 21.14
N TRP A 100 8.52 0.29 21.88
CA TRP A 100 9.44 -0.82 21.61
C TRP A 100 9.55 -1.81 22.79
N GLY A 101 8.82 -1.59 23.89
CA GLY A 101 8.83 -2.50 25.03
C GLY A 101 10.15 -2.52 25.81
N THR A 102 10.98 -1.47 25.74
CA THR A 102 12.29 -1.47 26.43
C THR A 102 12.13 -1.48 27.95
N LYS A 103 13.07 -2.13 28.65
CA LYS A 103 13.09 -2.12 30.13
C LYS A 103 13.29 -0.71 30.65
N LYS A 104 12.48 -0.29 31.61
CA LYS A 104 12.64 0.99 32.33
C LYS A 104 13.99 1.00 33.05
N LEU A 105 14.66 2.14 33.07
CA LEU A 105 15.88 2.28 33.86
C LEU A 105 15.57 2.19 35.36
N GLN A 106 16.62 1.93 36.14
CA GLN A 106 16.56 1.92 37.59
C GLN A 106 15.99 3.24 38.13
N ARG A 107 15.35 3.18 39.30
CA ARG A 107 14.64 4.32 39.90
C ARG A 107 15.49 5.58 40.06
N LYS A 108 16.79 5.43 40.35
CA LYS A 108 17.73 6.53 40.63
C LYS A 108 18.52 6.91 39.36
N THR A 109 17.88 7.63 38.44
CA THR A 109 18.53 8.19 37.24
C THR A 109 18.32 9.70 37.17
N HIS A 110 19.38 10.46 36.87
CA HIS A 110 19.36 11.92 36.91
C HIS A 110 18.48 12.60 35.83
N LYS A 111 18.06 11.88 34.77
CA LYS A 111 17.30 12.47 33.65
C LYS A 111 16.06 11.66 33.24
N GLY A 112 15.46 10.94 34.19
CA GLY A 112 14.23 10.16 34.00
C GLY A 112 14.45 8.72 33.55
N LEU A 113 13.41 7.90 33.72
CA LEU A 113 13.50 6.42 33.69
C LEU A 113 13.02 5.75 32.40
N ARG A 114 12.31 6.47 31.52
CA ARG A 114 11.68 5.95 30.29
C ARG A 114 12.49 6.33 29.04
N LYS A 115 13.79 6.02 29.08
CA LYS A 115 14.78 6.35 28.04
C LYS A 115 15.59 5.08 27.69
N VAL A 116 16.40 5.16 26.64
CA VAL A 116 17.44 4.14 26.37
C VAL A 116 18.72 4.57 27.09
N ALA A 117 19.46 3.62 27.66
CA ALA A 117 20.72 3.91 28.34
C ALA A 117 21.84 4.26 27.34
N CYS A 118 22.20 3.32 26.46
CA CYS A 118 23.19 3.52 25.41
C CYS A 118 22.54 3.34 24.04
N ILE A 119 22.78 4.26 23.12
CA ILE A 119 22.13 4.32 21.81
C ILE A 119 22.98 3.63 20.71
N GLY A 120 24.25 3.35 20.99
CA GLY A 120 25.19 2.65 20.09
C GLY A 120 26.64 2.91 20.49
N ALA A 121 27.57 2.19 19.86
CA ALA A 121 29.00 2.47 19.97
C ALA A 121 29.38 3.62 19.02
N SER A 122 30.24 4.54 19.48
CA SER A 122 30.75 5.63 18.66
C SER A 122 31.95 5.15 17.84
N PHE A 123 31.68 4.50 16.72
CA PHE A 123 32.67 4.31 15.66
C PHE A 123 32.14 5.06 14.43
N GLU A 124 32.97 5.93 13.85
CA GLU A 124 32.68 6.67 12.60
C GLU A 124 31.59 7.76 12.63
N GLY A 125 31.21 8.30 13.80
CA GLY A 125 30.33 9.48 13.88
C GLY A 125 28.88 9.25 13.42
N HIS A 126 28.54 8.01 13.05
CA HIS A 126 27.20 7.58 12.70
C HIS A 126 26.67 6.63 13.77
N VAL A 127 25.41 6.82 14.15
CA VAL A 127 24.75 5.83 14.99
C VAL A 127 24.03 4.84 14.10
N LEU A 128 24.27 3.54 14.33
CA LEU A 128 23.64 2.45 13.60
C LEU A 128 22.12 2.53 13.79
N GLY A 129 21.39 2.55 12.66
CA GLY A 129 19.93 2.61 12.60
C GLY A 129 19.27 1.36 13.17
N SER A 130 19.21 1.26 14.49
CA SER A 130 18.48 0.21 15.21
C SER A 130 17.01 0.61 15.38
N PRO A 131 16.07 -0.36 15.38
CA PRO A 131 14.62 -0.08 15.32
C PRO A 131 14.13 0.89 16.39
N CYS A 132 14.81 0.94 17.54
CA CYS A 132 14.49 1.85 18.64
C CYS A 132 14.55 3.35 18.29
N TRP A 133 15.20 3.74 17.18
CA TRP A 133 15.56 5.11 16.80
C TRP A 133 14.44 6.04 16.31
N SER A 134 13.33 5.52 15.79
CA SER A 134 12.50 6.26 14.81
C SER A 134 11.85 7.59 15.29
N LYS A 135 11.92 8.01 16.56
CA LYS A 135 11.33 9.29 17.01
C LYS A 135 12.23 10.16 17.92
N TYR A 136 13.48 9.79 18.16
CA TYR A 136 14.35 10.50 19.12
C TYR A 136 15.23 11.61 18.50
N ILE A 137 15.44 11.58 17.18
CA ILE A 137 16.38 12.49 16.48
C ILE A 137 15.83 13.91 16.37
N SER A 138 14.51 14.12 16.28
CA SER A 138 13.95 15.46 16.10
C SER A 138 14.00 16.34 17.35
N SER A 139 14.22 15.77 18.53
CA SER A 139 14.37 16.53 19.79
C SER A 139 15.82 16.75 20.22
N LEU A 140 16.80 16.13 19.53
CA LEU A 140 18.22 16.19 19.89
C LEU A 140 19.05 17.11 18.97
N SER A 141 18.51 17.54 17.84
CA SER A 141 19.09 18.57 16.98
C SER A 141 18.89 20.02 17.49
N PHE A 142 18.36 20.19 18.70
CA PHE A 142 18.11 21.52 19.31
C PHE A 142 18.80 21.72 20.67
N LEU A 143 19.92 21.04 20.92
CA LEU A 143 20.85 21.45 21.97
C LEU A 143 22.09 22.05 21.30
N PRO A 144 22.21 23.40 21.23
CA PRO A 144 23.41 24.01 20.72
C PRO A 144 24.60 23.58 21.57
N PHE A 145 25.62 23.20 20.83
CA PHE A 145 27.01 23.02 21.21
C PHE A 145 27.47 24.23 22.04
N GLN A 146 27.39 24.13 23.37
CA GLN A 146 27.97 25.13 24.27
C GLN A 146 29.40 24.68 24.56
N THR A 147 30.31 25.07 23.68
CA THR A 147 31.75 25.10 23.95
C THR A 147 31.97 25.95 25.19
N TYR A 148 32.39 25.31 26.28
CA TYR A 148 32.99 26.00 27.40
C TYR A 148 34.40 26.45 26.97
N HIS A 149 34.53 27.74 26.74
CA HIS A 149 35.73 28.54 26.97
C HIS A 149 35.34 29.66 27.93
#